data_AF-A0A1F7MVN5-F1
#
_entry.id   AF-A0A1F7MVN5-F1
#
_cell.length_a   1.000
_cell.length_b   1.000
_cell.length_c   1.000
_cell.angle_alpha   90.00
_cell.angle_beta   90.00
_cell.angle_gamma   90.00
#
_symmetry.space_group_name_H-M   'P 1'
#
loop_
_entity.id
_entity.type
_entity.pdbx_description
1 polymer ?
#
loop_
_entity_poly.entity_id
_entity_poly.type
_entity_poly.pdbx_seq_one_letter_code
_entity_poly.pdbx_strand_id
1 'polypeptide(L)'
;MRMHNPPHPGEIVKALCLEPLGLTVTQAAEALGVSRKTLSAILNGRASVSPEMAVRLSVAFGTSSESWLNQQTQYDLWHAEQRRRRLRVTKLASA
;
A
#
# COMPACT_ATOMS: atom_id res chain seq x y z
N MET A 1 -16.26 3.59 9.26
CA MET A 1 -15.88 5.01 9.19
C MET A 1 -14.67 5.14 8.27
N ARG A 2 -14.58 6.17 7.42
CA ARG A 2 -13.36 6.39 6.59
C ARG A 2 -12.23 6.88 7.51
N MET A 3 -11.05 6.27 7.39
CA MET A 3 -9.88 6.68 8.17
C MET A 3 -9.40 8.07 7.72
N HIS A 4 -9.09 8.94 8.68
CA HIS A 4 -8.52 10.26 8.41
C HIS A 4 -6.99 10.14 8.35
N ASN A 5 -6.40 10.58 7.23
CA ASN A 5 -4.96 10.48 6.96
C ASN A 5 -4.40 9.06 7.16
N PRO A 6 -4.93 8.06 6.43
CA PRO A 6 -4.40 6.71 6.46
C PRO A 6 -2.90 6.68 6.09
N PRO A 7 -2.06 5.92 6.81
CA PRO A 7 -0.64 5.75 6.45
C PRO A 7 -0.50 4.94 5.16
N HIS A 8 0.63 5.09 4.48
CA HIS A 8 0.90 4.28 3.29
C HIS A 8 1.13 2.82 3.69
N PRO A 9 0.56 1.81 3.00
CA PRO A 9 0.74 0.40 3.38
C PRO A 9 2.20 -0.03 3.46
N GLY A 10 3.07 0.54 2.63
CA GLY A 10 4.51 0.28 2.70
C GLY A 10 5.18 0.73 4.01
N GLU A 11 4.69 1.79 4.66
CA GLU A 11 5.17 2.20 5.99
C GLU A 11 4.75 1.16 7.04
N ILE A 12 3.54 0.61 6.91
CA ILE A 12 3.05 -0.48 7.77
C ILE A 12 3.89 -1.74 7.57
N VAL A 13 4.19 -2.13 6.32
CA VAL A 13 5.07 -3.28 6.03
C VAL A 13 6.45 -3.08 6.67
N LYS A 14 7.01 -1.88 6.61
CA LYS A 14 8.29 -1.58 7.26
C LYS A 14 8.22 -1.78 8.77
N ALA A 15 7.27 -1.12 9.43
CA ALA A 15 7.17 -1.07 10.89
C ALA A 15 6.69 -2.38 11.53
N LEU A 16 5.76 -3.09 10.87
CA LEU A 16 5.10 -4.27 11.46
C LEU A 16 5.58 -5.60 10.88
N CYS A 17 6.31 -5.59 9.76
CA CYS A 17 6.81 -6.84 9.15
C CYS A 17 8.34 -6.89 9.14
N LEU A 18 9.03 -5.86 8.65
CA LEU A 18 10.49 -5.90 8.52
C LEU A 18 11.21 -5.65 9.85
N GLU A 19 10.87 -4.56 10.54
CA GLU A 19 11.54 -4.15 11.78
C GLU A 19 11.46 -5.20 12.90
N PRO A 20 10.29 -5.83 13.17
CA PRO A 20 10.19 -6.86 14.21
C PRO A 20 11.01 -8.13 13.91
N LEU A 21 11.26 -8.41 12.64
CA LEU A 21 12.05 -9.55 12.18
C LEU A 21 13.53 -9.20 11.96
N GLY A 22 13.93 -7.94 12.18
CA GLY A 22 15.29 -7.46 11.91
C GLY A 22 15.71 -7.57 10.43
N LEU A 23 14.75 -7.62 9.51
CA LEU A 23 15.02 -7.84 8.09
C LEU A 23 15.51 -6.55 7.43
N THR A 24 16.63 -6.65 6.71
CA THR A 24 17.04 -5.60 5.79
C THR A 24 16.11 -5.56 4.57
N VAL A 25 16.05 -4.39 3.91
CA VAL A 25 15.28 -4.25 2.64
C VAL A 25 15.76 -5.24 1.57
N THR A 26 17.06 -5.59 1.57
CA THR A 26 17.60 -6.57 0.62
C THR A 26 17.05 -7.96 0.90
N GLN A 27 17.13 -8.44 2.14
CA GLN A 27 16.63 -9.77 2.53
C GLN A 27 15.13 -9.88 2.30
N ALA A 28 14.36 -8.85 2.66
CA ALA A 28 12.92 -8.83 2.43
C ALA A 28 12.57 -8.84 0.94
N ALA A 29 13.31 -8.09 0.10
CA ALA A 29 13.06 -8.07 -1.34
C ALA A 29 13.35 -9.43 -1.99
N GLU A 30 14.43 -10.10 -1.57
CA GLU A 30 14.77 -11.45 -2.01
C GLU A 30 13.68 -12.45 -1.61
N ALA A 31 13.25 -12.44 -0.33
CA ALA A 31 12.18 -13.31 0.15
C ALA A 31 10.83 -13.07 -0.56
N LEU A 32 10.54 -11.82 -0.91
CA LEU A 32 9.36 -11.44 -1.69
C LEU A 32 9.51 -11.69 -3.19
N GLY A 33 10.70 -12.08 -3.68
CA GLY A 33 10.99 -12.32 -5.09
C GLY A 33 10.87 -11.07 -5.97
N VAL A 34 11.26 -9.90 -5.45
CA VAL A 34 11.19 -8.61 -6.16
C VAL A 34 12.53 -7.87 -6.09
N SER A 35 12.72 -6.85 -6.94
CA SER A 35 13.92 -6.04 -6.84
C SER A 35 13.93 -5.23 -5.53
N ARG A 36 15.13 -5.04 -4.94
CA ARG A 36 15.33 -4.15 -3.79
C ARG A 36 14.79 -2.74 -4.05
N LYS A 37 14.93 -2.23 -5.29
CA LYS A 37 14.42 -0.92 -5.70
C LYS A 37 12.89 -0.86 -5.62
N THR A 38 12.20 -1.90 -6.07
CA THR A 38 10.74 -2.01 -6.01
C THR A 38 10.27 -1.99 -4.57
N LEU A 39 10.81 -2.86 -3.72
CA LEU A 39 10.42 -2.90 -2.32
C LEU A 39 10.72 -1.56 -1.63
N SER A 40 11.92 -1.00 -1.82
CA SER A 40 12.29 0.29 -1.24
C SER A 40 11.33 1.42 -1.65
N ALA A 41 10.89 1.48 -2.91
CA ALA A 41 9.92 2.47 -3.35
C ALA A 41 8.58 2.33 -2.60
N ILE A 42 8.11 1.10 -2.39
CA ILE A 42 6.88 0.82 -1.65
C ILE A 42 7.03 1.21 -0.18
N LEU A 43 8.10 0.75 0.49
CA LEU A 43 8.36 1.01 1.92
C LEU A 43 8.48 2.52 2.23
N ASN A 44 8.90 3.32 1.27
CA ASN A 44 9.04 4.78 1.40
C ASN A 44 7.82 5.55 0.84
N GLY A 45 6.70 4.89 0.56
CA GLY A 45 5.47 5.53 0.07
C GLY A 45 5.58 6.15 -1.32
N ARG A 46 6.58 5.75 -2.11
CA ARG A 46 6.82 6.26 -3.47
C ARG A 46 6.21 5.38 -4.56
N ALA A 47 5.76 4.18 -4.21
CA ALA A 47 5.05 3.26 -5.10
C ALA A 47 3.94 2.54 -4.32
N SER A 48 2.80 2.32 -4.98
CA SER A 48 1.67 1.62 -4.40
C SER A 48 1.94 0.12 -4.26
N VAL A 49 1.22 -0.53 -3.32
CA VAL A 49 1.11 -1.98 -3.26
C VAL A 49 0.17 -2.46 -4.37
N SER A 50 0.73 -3.16 -5.37
CA SER A 50 -0.06 -3.81 -6.42
C SER A 50 -0.74 -5.09 -5.90
N PRO A 51 -1.75 -5.64 -6.61
CA PRO A 51 -2.34 -6.94 -6.27
C PRO A 51 -1.30 -8.06 -6.18
N GLU A 52 -0.34 -8.10 -7.10
CA GLU A 52 0.74 -9.08 -7.08
C GLU A 52 1.64 -8.92 -5.84
N MET A 53 1.98 -7.68 -5.46
CA MET A 53 2.72 -7.41 -4.23
C MET A 53 1.91 -7.81 -3.00
N ALA A 54 0.60 -7.53 -2.96
CA ALA A 54 -0.27 -7.91 -1.86
C ALA A 54 -0.29 -9.44 -1.66
N VAL A 55 -0.32 -10.22 -2.74
CA VAL A 55 -0.19 -11.69 -2.67
C VAL A 55 1.19 -12.08 -2.13
N ARG A 56 2.29 -11.48 -2.63
CA ARG A 56 3.65 -11.76 -2.12
C ARG A 56 3.76 -11.49 -0.61
N LEU A 57 3.24 -10.36 -0.14
CA LEU A 57 3.20 -9.99 1.28
C LEU A 57 2.34 -10.96 2.11
N SER A 58 1.20 -11.40 1.56
CA SER A 58 0.30 -12.35 2.23
C SER A 58 1.01 -13.69 2.51
N VAL A 59 1.73 -14.20 1.51
CA VAL A 59 2.49 -15.45 1.61
C VAL A 59 3.68 -15.29 2.55
N ALA A 60 4.45 -14.21 2.42
CA ALA A 60 5.68 -14.02 3.20
C ALA A 60 5.42 -13.78 4.69
N PHE A 61 4.31 -13.12 5.05
CA PHE A 61 4.03 -12.69 6.43
C PHE A 61 2.79 -13.33 7.05
N GLY A 62 2.15 -14.30 6.38
CA GLY A 62 0.95 -14.97 6.90
C GLY A 62 -0.24 -14.02 7.10
N THR A 63 -0.42 -13.08 6.17
CA THR A 63 -1.48 -12.04 6.22
C THR A 63 -2.47 -12.24 5.07
N SER A 64 -3.48 -11.37 4.93
CA SER A 64 -4.43 -11.38 3.80
C SER A 64 -4.03 -10.37 2.72
N SER A 65 -4.07 -10.82 1.45
CA SER A 65 -3.82 -9.94 0.30
C SER A 65 -4.86 -8.82 0.18
N GLU A 66 -6.12 -9.12 0.53
CA GLU A 66 -7.24 -8.18 0.57
C GLU A 66 -7.02 -7.10 1.63
N SER A 67 -6.44 -7.45 2.78
CA SER A 67 -6.08 -6.48 3.82
C SER A 67 -5.10 -5.43 3.29
N TRP A 68 -4.05 -5.85 2.58
CA TRP A 68 -3.08 -4.94 1.98
C TRP A 68 -3.70 -4.03 0.91
N LEU A 69 -4.53 -4.60 0.03
CA LEU A 69 -5.23 -3.82 -1.00
C LEU A 69 -6.25 -2.85 -0.40
N ASN A 70 -6.93 -3.22 0.69
CA ASN A 70 -7.84 -2.33 1.39
C ASN A 70 -7.09 -1.14 2.01
N GLN A 71 -5.92 -1.38 2.62
CA GLN A 71 -5.08 -0.29 3.14
C GLN A 71 -4.61 0.64 2.01
N GLN A 72 -4.18 0.08 0.87
CA GLN A 72 -3.79 0.88 -0.30
C GLN A 72 -4.97 1.70 -0.83
N THR A 73 -6.14 1.08 -0.95
CA THR A 73 -7.37 1.74 -1.40
C THR A 73 -7.75 2.89 -0.47
N GLN A 74 -7.67 2.70 0.84
CA GLN A 74 -7.95 3.75 1.82
C GLN A 74 -6.95 4.90 1.68
N TYR A 75 -5.66 4.59 1.57
CA TYR A 75 -4.59 5.57 1.33
C TYR A 75 -4.85 6.42 0.08
N ASP A 76 -5.08 5.76 -1.06
CA ASP A 76 -5.27 6.41 -2.35
C ASP A 76 -6.56 7.25 -2.38
N LEU A 77 -7.66 6.70 -1.85
CA LEU A 77 -8.94 7.43 -1.77
C LEU A 77 -8.84 8.68 -0.90
N TRP A 78 -8.16 8.60 0.26
CA TRP A 78 -8.00 9.78 1.12
C TRP A 78 -7.22 10.89 0.40
N HIS A 79 -6.13 10.54 -0.30
CA HIS A 79 -5.34 11.50 -1.07
C HIS A 79 -6.11 12.07 -2.28
N ALA A 80 -6.89 11.23 -2.97
CA ALA A 80 -7.75 11.68 -4.06
C ALA A 80 -8.83 12.65 -3.56
N GLU A 81 -9.43 12.37 -2.40
CA GLU A 81 -10.46 13.20 -1.78
C GLU A 81 -9.91 14.60 -1.40
N GLN A 82 -8.65 14.70 -0.96
CA GLN A 82 -8.02 16.01 -0.71
C GLN A 82 -7.97 16.90 -1.96
N ARG A 83 -7.96 16.27 -3.14
CA ARG A 83 -7.92 16.95 -4.44
C ARG A 83 -9.29 17.02 -5.11
N ARG A 84 -10.37 16.63 -4.42
CA ARG A 84 -11.72 16.54 -4.98
C ARG A 84 -12.16 17.81 -5.69
N ARG A 85 -11.84 18.98 -5.14
CA ARG A 85 -12.18 20.29 -5.73
C ARG A 85 -11.52 20.56 -7.10
N ARG A 86 -10.41 19.87 -7.41
CA ARG A 86 -9.70 19.97 -8.69
C ARG A 86 -10.28 19.04 -9.76
N LEU A 87 -11.12 18.08 -9.36
CA LEU A 87 -11.76 17.15 -10.28
C LEU A 87 -12.92 17.86 -10.98
N ARG A 88 -12.80 18.06 -12.29
CA ARG A 88 -13.86 18.64 -13.13
C ARG A 88 -14.84 17.53 -13.49
N VAL A 89 -15.86 17.35 -12.67
CA VAL A 89 -16.88 16.30 -12.84
C VAL A 89 -18.28 16.92 -12.86
N THR A 90 -19.12 16.47 -13.80
CA THR A 90 -20.55 16.78 -13.83
C THR A 90 -21.31 15.62 -13.21
N LYS A 91 -22.26 15.91 -12.33
CA LYS A 91 -23.12 14.86 -11.74
C LYS A 91 -24.00 14.28 -12.85
N LEU A 92 -23.82 13.01 -13.16
CA LEU A 92 -24.73 12.27 -14.01
C LEU A 92 -25.97 11.93 -13.19
N ALA A 93 -27.13 12.44 -13.61
CA ALA A 93 -28.41 11.96 -13.13
C ALA A 93 -29.05 11.16 -14.26
N SER A 94 -29.58 9.97 -13.97
CA SER A 94 -30.67 9.44 -14.79
C SER A 94 -31.90 10.29 -14.48
N ALA A 95 -32.53 10.82 -15.52
CA ALA A 95 -33.88 11.36 -15.41
C ALA A 95 -34.85 10.27 -14.90
#